data_AF-A0A1T1H5B2-F1
#
_entry.id   AF-A0A1T1H5B2-F1
#
_cell.length_a   1.000
_cell.length_b   1.000
_cell.length_c   1.000
_cell.angle_alpha   90.00
_cell.angle_beta   90.00
_cell.angle_gamma   90.00
#
_symmetry.space_group_name_H-M   'P 1'
#
loop_
_entity.id
_entity.type
_entity.pdbx_description
1 polymer ?
#
loop_
_entity_poly.entity_id
_entity_poly.type
_entity_poly.pdbx_seq_one_letter_code
_entity_poly.pdbx_strand_id
1 'polypeptide(L)'
;MKKIMLLSSILLITMPSWACLNTYVEDFYTTDSEKENQREEHHDENLNNFVSRHPSPIDYQAENDYAVHQIYAGRYDLAIMVLRAIENEHPGLPKTAVNLGTAYELIGNITLAKKWIAEGMKRDPSIHLGSEWIHLNILTAKEKRATAKYFYEYPLLNVHYGTGYVPDAHWKDQRKLTTAEYDAIREQASLQINERKNFVSRQDAVMAQLFYELANLEMSQYQPKWSDHFQSSYETNMLIDLAEKYGLKTTPYNQKRLQYMAQSSVFEKIWMRIKDFFSSKT
;
A
#
# COMPACT_ATOMS: atom_id res chain seq x y z
N MET A 1 -9.75 18.85 -48.72
CA MET A 1 -9.52 17.65 -47.88
C MET A 1 -9.63 18.07 -46.42
N LYS A 2 -10.72 17.72 -45.73
CA LYS A 2 -10.94 18.07 -44.31
C LYS A 2 -10.18 17.08 -43.42
N LYS A 3 -9.29 17.58 -42.55
CA LYS A 3 -8.61 16.77 -41.53
C LYS A 3 -9.59 16.46 -40.41
N ILE A 4 -9.88 15.18 -40.18
CA ILE A 4 -10.61 14.71 -39.01
C ILE A 4 -9.57 14.58 -37.88
N MET A 5 -9.65 15.45 -36.87
CA MET A 5 -8.94 15.22 -35.60
C MET A 5 -9.71 14.17 -34.81
N LEU A 6 -9.12 13.00 -34.62
CA LEU A 6 -9.58 12.03 -33.63
C LEU A 6 -9.22 12.61 -32.25
N LEU A 7 -10.23 13.04 -31.48
CA LEU A 7 -10.06 13.21 -30.04
C LEU A 7 -9.93 11.82 -29.43
N SER A 8 -8.75 11.50 -28.90
CA SER A 8 -8.57 10.36 -28.01
C SER A 8 -9.16 10.72 -26.65
N SER A 9 -10.37 10.27 -26.40
CA SER A 9 -10.98 10.32 -25.07
C SER A 9 -10.21 9.36 -24.16
N ILE A 10 -9.37 9.91 -23.28
CA ILE A 10 -8.74 9.16 -22.19
C ILE A 10 -9.85 8.81 -21.20
N LEU A 11 -10.37 7.58 -21.30
CA LEU A 11 -11.30 7.02 -20.32
C LEU A 11 -10.52 6.77 -19.02
N LEU A 12 -10.71 7.64 -18.03
CA LEU A 12 -10.23 7.43 -16.66
C LEU A 12 -11.08 6.33 -16.03
N ILE A 13 -10.64 5.08 -16.15
CA ILE A 13 -11.25 3.93 -15.45
C ILE A 13 -10.93 4.08 -13.96
N THR A 14 -11.96 4.35 -13.14
CA THR A 14 -11.85 4.44 -11.68
C THR A 14 -12.07 3.06 -11.07
N MET A 15 -11.00 2.44 -10.57
CA MET A 15 -11.04 1.11 -9.97
C MET A 15 -11.74 1.09 -8.59
N PRO A 16 -12.37 -0.02 -8.18
CA PRO A 16 -13.11 -0.14 -6.91
C PRO A 16 -12.20 0.18 -5.73
N SER A 17 -12.64 1.10 -4.88
CA SER A 17 -11.79 1.73 -3.88
C SER A 17 -11.88 1.03 -2.52
N TRP A 18 -10.76 0.80 -1.84
CA TRP A 18 -10.65 0.16 -0.52
C TRP A 18 -9.76 0.98 0.40
N ALA A 19 -10.20 2.07 1.03
CA ALA A 19 -9.21 2.84 1.79
C ALA A 19 -8.84 2.04 3.05
N CYS A 20 -7.82 2.43 3.80
CA CYS A 20 -7.53 1.80 5.09
C CYS A 20 -8.70 2.14 6.04
N LEU A 21 -9.80 1.38 5.96
CA LEU A 21 -11.09 1.66 6.58
C LEU A 21 -11.50 0.48 7.45
N ASN A 22 -11.76 0.81 8.71
CA ASN A 22 -12.22 -0.14 9.70
C ASN A 22 -13.71 0.00 9.93
N THR A 23 -14.41 -1.13 9.94
CA THR A 23 -15.86 -1.18 10.14
C THR A 23 -16.20 -2.03 11.34
N TYR A 24 -17.37 -1.84 11.93
CA TYR A 24 -17.81 -2.55 13.13
C TYR A 24 -18.90 -3.58 12.86
N VAL A 25 -19.84 -3.23 11.99
CA VAL A 25 -21.08 -3.98 11.73
C VAL A 25 -21.03 -4.63 10.36
N GLU A 26 -20.44 -3.96 9.37
CA GLU A 26 -20.35 -4.47 8.01
C GLU A 26 -18.98 -5.04 7.67
N ASP A 27 -18.95 -6.23 7.11
CA ASP A 27 -17.78 -6.73 6.38
C ASP A 27 -17.82 -6.16 4.97
N PHE A 28 -17.02 -5.11 4.74
CA PHE A 28 -16.91 -4.56 3.40
C PHE A 28 -16.18 -5.49 2.44
N TYR A 29 -15.49 -6.54 2.93
CA TYR A 29 -14.75 -7.55 2.17
C TYR A 29 -15.65 -8.39 1.24
N THR A 30 -16.14 -7.79 0.16
CA THR A 30 -16.77 -8.52 -0.95
C THR A 30 -15.71 -9.12 -1.86
N THR A 31 -15.92 -10.38 -2.26
CA THR A 31 -15.09 -11.14 -3.21
C THR A 31 -15.28 -10.73 -4.67
N ASP A 32 -16.12 -9.73 -4.95
CA ASP A 32 -16.65 -9.50 -6.28
C ASP A 32 -15.84 -8.47 -7.04
N SER A 33 -14.90 -8.99 -7.83
CA SER A 33 -14.07 -8.30 -8.80
C SER A 33 -14.81 -7.71 -10.02
N GLU A 34 -16.15 -7.62 -10.04
CA GLU A 34 -16.90 -7.51 -11.31
C GLU A 34 -17.57 -6.18 -11.64
N LYS A 35 -17.48 -5.10 -10.85
CA LYS A 35 -18.13 -3.82 -11.26
C LYS A 35 -17.26 -2.59 -11.05
N GLU A 36 -16.30 -2.44 -11.95
CA GLU A 36 -15.26 -1.41 -11.96
C GLU A 36 -15.67 -0.04 -12.56
N ASN A 37 -16.94 0.19 -12.94
CA ASN A 37 -17.33 1.37 -13.73
C ASN A 37 -18.61 2.14 -13.27
N GLN A 38 -19.12 1.92 -12.05
CA GLN A 38 -20.33 2.62 -11.57
C GLN A 38 -20.12 3.26 -10.18
N ARG A 39 -19.34 4.34 -10.17
CA ARG A 39 -18.69 4.87 -8.96
C ARG A 39 -19.63 5.54 -7.94
N GLU A 40 -20.61 6.32 -8.37
CA GLU A 40 -21.51 7.00 -7.44
C GLU A 40 -22.80 6.21 -7.22
N GLU A 41 -23.41 5.70 -8.28
CA GLU A 41 -24.69 4.97 -8.21
C GLU A 41 -24.60 3.69 -7.36
N HIS A 42 -23.51 2.91 -7.46
CA HIS A 42 -23.36 1.68 -6.69
C HIS A 42 -23.08 1.95 -5.20
N HIS A 43 -22.29 2.99 -4.90
CA HIS A 43 -22.03 3.38 -3.50
C HIS A 43 -23.24 4.07 -2.88
N ASP A 44 -24.02 4.85 -3.64
CA ASP A 44 -25.28 5.42 -3.18
C ASP A 44 -26.34 4.35 -2.93
N GLU A 45 -26.41 3.29 -3.76
CA GLU A 45 -27.29 2.14 -3.51
C GLU A 45 -26.90 1.39 -2.23
N ASN A 46 -25.61 1.09 -2.04
CA ASN A 46 -25.11 0.46 -0.82
C ASN A 46 -25.35 1.33 0.42
N LEU A 47 -25.14 2.65 0.32
CA LEU A 47 -25.44 3.60 1.37
C LEU A 47 -26.94 3.66 1.68
N ASN A 48 -27.80 3.70 0.67
CA ASN A 48 -29.25 3.70 0.85
C ASN A 48 -29.72 2.41 1.52
N ASN A 49 -29.14 1.27 1.16
CA ASN A 49 -29.39 -0.02 1.80
C ASN A 49 -28.89 -0.04 3.25
N PHE A 50 -27.74 0.56 3.53
CA PHE A 50 -27.21 0.71 4.90
C PHE A 50 -28.15 1.56 5.77
N VAL A 51 -28.53 2.75 5.29
CA VAL A 51 -29.42 3.68 6.00
C VAL A 51 -30.81 3.05 6.22
N SER A 52 -31.32 2.29 5.25
CA SER A 52 -32.61 1.61 5.37
C SER A 52 -32.61 0.51 6.44
N ARG A 53 -31.47 -0.17 6.65
CA ARG A 53 -31.29 -1.19 7.71
C ARG A 53 -31.02 -0.59 9.09
N HIS A 54 -30.57 0.65 9.14
CA HIS A 54 -30.22 1.36 10.38
C HIS A 54 -30.99 2.68 10.48
N PRO A 55 -32.31 2.62 10.74
CA PRO A 55 -33.10 3.83 10.93
C PRO A 55 -32.68 4.57 12.20
N SER A 56 -32.66 5.90 12.12
CA SER A 56 -32.20 6.80 13.20
C SER A 56 -32.99 6.62 14.52
N PRO A 57 -32.35 6.80 15.70
CA PRO A 57 -30.92 7.06 15.88
C PRO A 57 -30.08 5.78 15.74
N ILE A 58 -28.94 5.92 15.07
CA ILE A 58 -27.95 4.83 14.94
C ILE A 58 -26.87 5.01 16.00
N ASP A 59 -26.28 3.92 16.47
CA ASP A 59 -25.17 4.01 17.44
C ASP A 59 -23.86 4.43 16.76
N TYR A 60 -22.84 4.77 17.57
CA TYR A 60 -21.55 5.22 17.07
C TYR A 60 -20.83 4.19 16.17
N GLN A 61 -21.14 2.90 16.30
CA GLN A 61 -20.54 1.85 15.48
C GLN A 61 -21.13 1.90 14.07
N ALA A 62 -22.45 2.04 13.98
CA ALA A 62 -23.15 2.27 12.72
C ALA A 62 -22.80 3.66 12.12
N GLU A 63 -22.60 4.71 12.92
CA GLU A 63 -22.12 6.00 12.40
C GLU A 63 -20.72 5.93 11.82
N ASN A 64 -19.83 5.14 12.43
CA ASN A 64 -18.50 4.89 11.88
C ASN A 64 -18.60 4.20 10.51
N ASP A 65 -19.44 3.17 10.39
CA ASP A 65 -19.63 2.43 9.14
C ASP A 65 -20.32 3.30 8.07
N TYR A 66 -21.24 4.17 8.48
CA TYR A 66 -21.78 5.23 7.62
C TYR A 66 -20.68 6.14 7.10
N ALA A 67 -19.76 6.60 7.94
CA ALA A 67 -18.64 7.43 7.51
C ALA A 67 -17.72 6.70 6.53
N VAL A 68 -17.50 5.40 6.71
CA VAL A 68 -16.78 4.55 5.75
C VAL A 68 -17.48 4.53 4.39
N HIS A 69 -18.81 4.37 4.35
CA HIS A 69 -19.58 4.52 3.10
C HIS A 69 -19.40 5.90 2.47
N GLN A 70 -19.38 6.97 3.26
CA GLN A 70 -19.14 8.32 2.75
C GLN A 70 -17.73 8.46 2.15
N ILE A 71 -16.71 7.82 2.72
CA ILE A 71 -15.35 7.80 2.16
C ILE A 71 -15.36 7.08 0.80
N TYR A 72 -16.06 5.95 0.69
CA TYR A 72 -16.20 5.26 -0.60
C TYR A 72 -16.94 6.07 -1.66
N ALA A 73 -17.96 6.83 -1.24
CA ALA A 73 -18.68 7.76 -2.10
C ALA A 73 -17.90 9.04 -2.44
N GLY A 74 -16.65 9.19 -1.98
CA GLY A 74 -15.83 10.38 -2.20
C GLY A 74 -16.25 11.61 -1.39
N ARG A 75 -17.18 11.47 -0.45
CA ARG A 75 -17.74 12.53 0.40
C ARG A 75 -16.90 12.71 1.66
N TYR A 76 -15.62 13.02 1.49
CA TYR A 76 -14.63 13.01 2.56
C TYR A 76 -14.91 14.05 3.66
N ASP A 77 -15.38 15.25 3.31
CA ASP A 77 -15.70 16.28 4.30
C ASP A 77 -16.84 15.84 5.23
N LEU A 78 -17.85 15.16 4.68
CA LEU A 78 -18.95 14.58 5.44
C LEU A 78 -18.47 13.44 6.34
N ALA A 79 -17.63 12.55 5.83
CA ALA A 79 -17.02 11.48 6.63
C ALA A 79 -16.23 12.06 7.81
N ILE A 80 -15.41 13.08 7.58
CA ILE A 80 -14.63 13.76 8.63
C ILE A 80 -15.56 14.40 9.67
N MET A 81 -16.64 15.04 9.23
CA MET A 81 -17.62 15.64 10.15
C MET A 81 -18.22 14.58 11.09
N VAL A 82 -18.68 13.46 10.55
CA VAL A 82 -19.27 12.34 11.32
C VAL A 82 -18.24 11.74 12.27
N LEU A 83 -17.06 11.38 11.76
CA LEU A 83 -16.02 10.74 12.58
C LEU A 83 -15.51 11.66 13.71
N ARG A 84 -15.49 12.99 13.49
CA ARG A 84 -15.17 13.95 14.55
C ARG A 84 -16.28 14.05 15.60
N ALA A 85 -17.55 13.94 15.21
CA ALA A 85 -18.64 13.87 16.17
C ALA A 85 -18.51 12.62 17.06
N ILE A 86 -18.27 11.46 16.44
CA ILE A 86 -18.00 10.20 17.16
C ILE A 86 -16.83 10.36 18.13
N GLU A 87 -15.69 10.89 17.69
CA GLU A 87 -14.51 11.06 18.57
C GLU A 87 -14.76 12.05 19.72
N ASN A 88 -15.62 13.06 19.53
CA ASN A 88 -15.97 13.99 20.60
C ASN A 88 -16.89 13.36 21.64
N GLU A 89 -17.84 12.53 21.21
CA GLU A 89 -18.82 11.87 22.09
C GLU A 89 -18.26 10.58 22.72
N HIS A 90 -17.41 9.89 21.97
CA HIS A 90 -16.80 8.60 22.30
C HIS A 90 -15.28 8.62 22.00
N PRO A 91 -14.48 9.36 22.79
CA PRO A 91 -13.05 9.48 22.55
C PRO A 91 -12.32 8.15 22.76
N GLY A 92 -11.21 7.97 22.03
CA GLY A 92 -10.31 6.83 22.25
C GLY A 92 -10.64 5.58 21.42
N LEU A 93 -11.60 5.66 20.48
CA LEU A 93 -11.91 4.56 19.57
C LEU A 93 -10.81 4.42 18.49
N PRO A 94 -10.16 3.25 18.35
CA PRO A 94 -9.07 3.08 17.39
C PRO A 94 -9.55 3.12 15.93
N LYS A 95 -10.69 2.47 15.62
CA LYS A 95 -11.27 2.45 14.27
C LYS A 95 -11.65 3.85 13.79
N THR A 96 -12.29 4.63 14.65
CA THR A 96 -12.63 6.05 14.37
C THR A 96 -11.37 6.87 14.10
N ALA A 97 -10.29 6.69 14.88
CA ALA A 97 -9.03 7.38 14.65
C ALA A 97 -8.39 6.99 13.31
N VAL A 98 -8.30 5.70 12.98
CA VAL A 98 -7.75 5.27 11.68
C VAL A 98 -8.59 5.79 10.51
N ASN A 99 -9.91 5.72 10.61
CA ASN A 99 -10.83 6.24 9.59
C ASN A 99 -10.70 7.77 9.41
N LEU A 100 -10.51 8.53 10.50
CA LEU A 100 -10.18 9.95 10.43
C LEU A 100 -8.87 10.17 9.66
N GLY A 101 -7.84 9.38 9.99
CA GLY A 101 -6.53 9.47 9.34
C GLY A 101 -6.63 9.24 7.84
N THR A 102 -7.35 8.20 7.44
CA THR A 102 -7.63 7.87 6.04
C THR A 102 -8.41 8.98 5.34
N ALA A 103 -9.48 9.50 5.93
CA ALA A 103 -10.25 10.60 5.34
C ALA A 103 -9.40 11.88 5.16
N TYR A 104 -8.54 12.20 6.14
CA TYR A 104 -7.59 13.32 6.01
C TYR A 104 -6.53 13.08 4.94
N GLU A 105 -6.05 11.85 4.76
CA GLU A 105 -5.13 11.53 3.65
C GLU A 105 -5.79 11.84 2.30
N LEU A 106 -7.04 11.42 2.13
CA LEU A 106 -7.76 11.52 0.86
C LEU A 106 -8.06 12.96 0.43
N ILE A 107 -8.21 13.89 1.39
CA ILE A 107 -8.28 15.33 1.09
C ILE A 107 -6.91 16.03 1.02
N GLY A 108 -5.80 15.27 1.11
CA GLY A 108 -4.44 15.77 1.02
C GLY A 108 -3.88 16.39 2.31
N ASN A 109 -4.57 16.27 3.44
CA ASN A 109 -4.08 16.77 4.73
C ASN A 109 -3.20 15.72 5.45
N ILE A 110 -2.00 15.53 4.90
CA ILE A 110 -1.06 14.49 5.37
C ILE A 110 -0.68 14.67 6.85
N THR A 111 -0.58 15.90 7.35
CA THR A 111 -0.24 16.15 8.76
C THR A 111 -1.32 15.62 9.71
N LEU A 112 -2.60 15.88 9.43
CA LEU A 112 -3.69 15.32 10.23
C LEU A 112 -3.85 13.82 10.01
N ALA A 113 -3.63 13.33 8.78
CA ALA A 113 -3.64 11.91 8.49
C ALA A 113 -2.67 11.15 9.41
N LYS A 114 -1.39 11.56 9.43
CA LYS A 114 -0.36 10.96 10.28
C LYS A 114 -0.72 10.98 11.76
N LYS A 115 -1.24 12.12 12.24
CA LYS A 115 -1.66 12.25 13.64
C LYS A 115 -2.70 11.19 13.99
N TRP A 116 -3.75 11.06 13.18
CA TRP A 116 -4.87 10.18 13.49
C TRP A 116 -4.56 8.70 13.29
N ILE A 117 -3.78 8.34 12.26
CA ILE A 117 -3.26 6.98 12.11
C ILE A 117 -2.40 6.60 13.33
N ALA A 118 -1.51 7.49 13.78
CA ALA A 118 -0.67 7.23 14.96
C ALA A 118 -1.49 7.08 16.24
N GLU A 119 -2.55 7.89 16.42
CA GLU A 119 -3.48 7.73 17.55
C GLU A 119 -4.22 6.39 17.49
N GLY A 120 -4.67 5.96 16.30
CA GLY A 120 -5.29 4.64 16.11
C GLY A 120 -4.37 3.50 16.54
N MET A 121 -3.14 3.50 16.04
CA MET A 121 -2.11 2.50 16.39
C MET A 121 -1.72 2.54 17.87
N LYS A 122 -1.71 3.73 18.50
CA LYS A 122 -1.46 3.88 19.94
C LYS A 122 -2.58 3.29 20.78
N ARG A 123 -3.83 3.44 20.35
CA ARG A 123 -5.03 2.91 21.03
C ARG A 123 -5.12 1.40 20.88
N ASP A 124 -4.82 0.88 19.69
CA ASP A 124 -4.79 -0.55 19.38
C ASP A 124 -3.65 -0.85 18.40
N PRO A 125 -2.53 -1.43 18.86
CA PRO A 125 -1.41 -1.80 18.00
C PRO A 125 -1.74 -2.90 16.97
N SER A 126 -2.84 -3.64 17.17
CA SER A 126 -3.29 -4.71 16.27
C SER A 126 -4.30 -4.25 15.23
N ILE A 127 -4.71 -2.97 15.26
CA ILE A 127 -5.65 -2.39 14.30
C ILE A 127 -5.16 -2.62 12.86
N HIS A 128 -6.07 -2.95 11.95
CA HIS A 128 -5.74 -3.41 10.59
C HIS A 128 -4.63 -4.47 10.55
N LEU A 129 -4.76 -5.51 11.37
CA LEU A 129 -3.81 -6.63 11.44
C LEU A 129 -2.37 -6.16 11.74
N GLY A 130 -2.24 -5.05 12.46
CA GLY A 130 -0.97 -4.42 12.81
C GLY A 130 -0.24 -3.78 11.63
N SER A 131 -0.91 -3.44 10.54
CA SER A 131 -0.27 -2.88 9.33
C SER A 131 -0.09 -1.35 9.35
N GLU A 132 -0.68 -0.63 10.31
CA GLU A 132 -0.69 0.85 10.32
C GLU A 132 0.71 1.50 10.45
N TRP A 133 1.73 0.78 10.90
CA TRP A 133 3.09 1.31 10.89
C TRP A 133 3.61 1.51 9.46
N ILE A 134 3.21 0.67 8.51
CA ILE A 134 3.51 0.84 7.08
C ILE A 134 2.76 2.07 6.56
N HIS A 135 1.50 2.24 6.95
CA HIS A 135 0.71 3.42 6.59
C HIS A 135 1.38 4.72 7.05
N LEU A 136 1.87 4.77 8.30
CA LEU A 136 2.64 5.91 8.80
C LEU A 136 3.93 6.16 8.01
N ASN A 137 4.64 5.10 7.63
CA ASN A 137 5.84 5.21 6.80
C ASN A 137 5.51 5.79 5.41
N ILE A 138 4.41 5.35 4.80
CA ILE A 138 3.92 5.88 3.52
C ILE A 138 3.56 7.37 3.64
N LEU A 139 2.76 7.75 4.65
CA LEU A 139 2.38 9.15 4.87
C LEU A 139 3.61 10.02 5.16
N THR A 140 4.60 9.50 5.89
CA THR A 140 5.87 10.19 6.14
C THR A 140 6.66 10.38 4.85
N ALA A 141 6.76 9.37 4.00
CA ALA A 141 7.42 9.48 2.71
C ALA A 141 6.72 10.51 1.79
N LYS A 142 5.38 10.53 1.78
CA LYS A 142 4.58 11.53 1.05
C LYS A 142 4.86 12.95 1.54
N GLU A 143 4.80 13.16 2.86
CA GLU A 143 5.08 14.46 3.49
C GLU A 143 6.49 14.97 3.14
N LYS A 144 7.48 14.07 3.12
CA LYS A 144 8.87 14.38 2.80
C LYS A 144 9.16 14.51 1.31
N ARG A 145 8.19 14.21 0.44
CA ARG A 145 8.40 14.10 -1.02
C ARG A 145 9.59 13.19 -1.32
N ALA A 146 9.53 11.98 -0.76
CA ALA A 146 10.63 11.03 -0.74
C ALA A 146 11.28 10.83 -2.13
N THR A 147 12.62 10.76 -2.10
CA THR A 147 13.45 10.44 -3.27
C THR A 147 13.97 9.02 -3.15
N ALA A 148 14.59 8.48 -4.20
CA ALA A 148 15.26 7.18 -4.12
C ALA A 148 16.32 7.11 -3.01
N LYS A 149 17.03 8.22 -2.74
CA LYS A 149 17.96 8.30 -1.60
C LYS A 149 17.24 8.17 -0.27
N TYR A 150 16.10 8.86 -0.13
CA TYR A 150 15.28 8.77 1.09
C TYR A 150 14.83 7.32 1.34
N PHE A 151 14.30 6.64 0.33
CA PHE A 151 13.84 5.25 0.49
C PHE A 151 14.96 4.26 0.80
N TYR A 152 16.18 4.52 0.33
CA TYR A 152 17.34 3.72 0.72
C TYR A 152 17.67 3.86 2.21
N GLU A 153 17.57 5.08 2.75
CA GLU A 153 17.87 5.38 4.16
C GLU A 153 16.71 5.02 5.11
N TYR A 154 15.47 5.14 4.62
CA TYR A 154 14.21 4.97 5.36
C TYR A 154 13.25 4.10 4.54
N PRO A 155 13.52 2.78 4.39
CA PRO A 155 12.64 1.88 3.65
C PRO A 155 11.24 1.84 4.28
N LEU A 156 10.22 1.78 3.45
CA LEU A 156 8.81 1.77 3.88
C LEU A 156 8.48 0.56 4.75
N LEU A 157 9.11 -0.58 4.51
CA LEU A 157 8.94 -1.80 5.29
C LEU A 157 9.89 -1.89 6.50
N ASN A 158 10.72 -0.86 6.75
CA ASN A 158 11.79 -0.88 7.76
C ASN A 158 12.79 -2.06 7.60
N VAL A 159 12.80 -2.69 6.42
CA VAL A 159 13.70 -3.80 6.07
C VAL A 159 14.75 -3.30 5.09
N HIS A 160 16.01 -3.64 5.36
CA HIS A 160 17.14 -3.36 4.48
C HIS A 160 17.53 -4.61 3.69
N TYR A 161 17.97 -4.43 2.46
CA TYR A 161 18.26 -5.53 1.53
C TYR A 161 19.72 -5.54 1.02
N GLY A 162 20.58 -4.65 1.53
CA GLY A 162 21.96 -4.43 1.05
C GLY A 162 22.07 -3.52 -0.18
N THR A 163 23.12 -3.69 -0.98
CA THR A 163 23.33 -2.99 -2.28
C THR A 163 23.74 -3.93 -3.42
N GLY A 164 23.75 -5.24 -3.16
CA GLY A 164 24.06 -6.26 -4.16
C GLY A 164 22.95 -6.49 -5.18
N TYR A 165 23.21 -7.38 -6.13
CA TYR A 165 22.27 -7.96 -7.08
C TYR A 165 21.19 -8.79 -6.39
N VAL A 166 21.57 -9.61 -5.40
CA VAL A 166 20.62 -10.46 -4.66
C VAL A 166 20.21 -9.73 -3.37
N PRO A 167 18.90 -9.50 -3.14
CA PRO A 167 18.44 -8.86 -1.91
C PRO A 167 18.64 -9.81 -0.73
N ASP A 168 19.13 -9.24 0.36
CA ASP A 168 19.39 -9.97 1.59
C ASP A 168 18.71 -9.25 2.77
N ALA A 169 17.46 -9.59 3.04
CA ALA A 169 16.64 -8.88 4.02
C ALA A 169 17.19 -9.00 5.45
N HIS A 170 17.29 -7.85 6.11
CA HIS A 170 17.69 -7.72 7.50
C HIS A 170 17.09 -6.47 8.13
N TRP A 171 16.94 -6.51 9.44
CA TRP A 171 16.64 -5.33 10.25
C TRP A 171 17.82 -4.37 10.26
N LYS A 172 17.60 -3.12 10.68
CA LYS A 172 18.64 -2.08 10.74
C LYS A 172 19.89 -2.48 11.54
N ASP A 173 19.71 -3.29 12.58
CA ASP A 173 20.77 -3.87 13.42
C ASP A 173 21.50 -5.06 12.76
N GLN A 174 21.24 -5.34 11.48
CA GLN A 174 21.78 -6.43 10.67
C GLN A 174 21.25 -7.83 11.04
N ARG A 175 20.26 -7.93 11.95
CA ARG A 175 19.63 -9.21 12.27
C ARG A 175 18.78 -9.71 11.10
N LYS A 176 18.88 -11.00 10.79
CA LYS A 176 18.00 -11.67 9.81
C LYS A 176 16.56 -11.72 10.30
N LEU A 177 15.64 -11.59 9.36
CA LEU A 177 14.23 -11.82 9.60
C LEU A 177 13.99 -13.32 9.84
N THR A 178 13.16 -13.63 10.82
CA THR A 178 12.56 -14.95 11.00
C THR A 178 11.47 -15.19 9.98
N THR A 179 11.09 -16.45 9.73
CA THR A 179 9.99 -16.78 8.81
C THR A 179 8.68 -16.07 9.20
N ALA A 180 8.36 -16.02 10.49
CA ALA A 180 7.16 -15.34 10.97
C ALA A 180 7.20 -13.82 10.71
N GLU A 181 8.37 -13.17 10.84
CA GLU A 181 8.53 -11.76 10.49
C GLU A 181 8.36 -11.51 8.99
N TYR A 182 8.88 -12.40 8.13
CA TYR A 182 8.63 -12.33 6.68
C TYR A 182 7.13 -12.41 6.37
N ASP A 183 6.44 -13.41 6.92
CA ASP A 183 5.02 -13.64 6.67
C ASP A 183 4.17 -12.45 7.15
N ALA A 184 4.45 -11.93 8.34
CA ALA A 184 3.75 -10.77 8.89
C ALA A 184 3.95 -9.51 8.04
N ILE A 185 5.19 -9.19 7.66
CA ILE A 185 5.47 -8.00 6.83
C ILE A 185 4.82 -8.15 5.45
N ARG A 186 4.85 -9.35 4.85
CA ARG A 186 4.20 -9.61 3.55
C ARG A 186 2.70 -9.37 3.64
N GLU A 187 2.04 -9.92 4.66
CA GLU A 187 0.59 -9.77 4.86
C GLU A 187 0.23 -8.29 5.07
N GLN A 188 0.95 -7.60 5.95
CA GLN A 188 0.71 -6.19 6.27
C GLN A 188 0.96 -5.28 5.06
N ALA A 189 2.05 -5.50 4.31
CA ALA A 189 2.33 -4.74 3.09
C ALA A 189 1.29 -4.99 2.00
N SER A 190 0.86 -6.25 1.84
CA SER A 190 -0.17 -6.63 0.86
C SER A 190 -1.52 -6.00 1.20
N LEU A 191 -1.89 -5.97 2.48
CA LEU A 191 -3.09 -5.29 2.97
C LEU A 191 -3.05 -3.80 2.57
N GLN A 192 -1.98 -3.10 2.94
CA GLN A 192 -1.80 -1.68 2.62
C GLN A 192 -1.78 -1.41 1.11
N ILE A 193 -1.16 -2.29 0.30
CA ILE A 193 -1.21 -2.19 -1.16
C ILE A 193 -2.64 -2.34 -1.68
N ASN A 194 -3.36 -3.38 -1.23
CA ASN A 194 -4.69 -3.69 -1.70
C ASN A 194 -5.69 -2.59 -1.37
N GLU A 195 -5.52 -1.98 -0.21
CA GLU A 195 -6.30 -0.83 0.17
C GLU A 195 -5.99 0.35 -0.77
N ARG A 196 -4.70 0.69 -0.89
CA ARG A 196 -4.30 1.98 -1.47
C ARG A 196 -4.30 2.03 -3.00
N LYS A 197 -4.12 0.90 -3.68
CA LYS A 197 -3.98 0.82 -5.16
C LYS A 197 -5.14 1.47 -5.93
N ASN A 198 -6.27 1.69 -5.27
CA ASN A 198 -7.48 2.21 -5.87
C ASN A 198 -7.73 3.71 -5.61
N PHE A 199 -7.01 4.34 -4.67
CA PHE A 199 -7.07 5.80 -4.41
C PHE A 199 -5.89 6.54 -5.02
N VAL A 200 -4.83 5.80 -5.32
CA VAL A 200 -3.56 6.38 -5.71
C VAL A 200 -3.47 6.36 -7.23
N SER A 201 -3.00 7.48 -7.80
CA SER A 201 -2.79 7.55 -9.25
C SER A 201 -1.76 6.51 -9.70
N ARG A 202 -1.84 6.09 -10.97
CA ARG A 202 -0.83 5.20 -11.59
C ARG A 202 0.59 5.81 -11.66
N GLN A 203 0.81 7.04 -11.19
CA GLN A 203 2.14 7.63 -11.01
C GLN A 203 2.29 8.07 -9.56
N ASP A 204 2.67 7.14 -8.69
CA ASP A 204 2.96 7.41 -7.28
C ASP A 204 4.25 6.71 -6.89
N ALA A 205 5.28 7.51 -6.64
CA ALA A 205 6.61 7.02 -6.31
C ALA A 205 6.67 6.26 -4.98
N VAL A 206 5.77 6.54 -4.04
CA VAL A 206 5.69 5.83 -2.76
C VAL A 206 5.05 4.45 -2.96
N MET A 207 4.00 4.35 -3.78
CA MET A 207 3.44 3.04 -4.15
C MET A 207 4.42 2.22 -4.99
N ALA A 208 5.08 2.84 -5.98
CA ALA A 208 6.13 2.18 -6.76
C ALA A 208 7.24 1.62 -5.86
N GLN A 209 7.65 2.39 -4.85
CA GLN A 209 8.64 1.93 -3.87
C GLN A 209 8.11 0.77 -3.02
N LEU A 210 6.86 0.83 -2.55
CA LEU A 210 6.29 -0.23 -1.72
C LEU A 210 6.23 -1.57 -2.47
N PHE A 211 5.81 -1.56 -3.74
CA PHE A 211 5.86 -2.74 -4.61
C PHE A 211 7.28 -3.29 -4.75
N TYR A 212 8.26 -2.40 -4.98
CA TYR A 212 9.66 -2.77 -5.11
C TYR A 212 10.23 -3.36 -3.80
N GLU A 213 9.89 -2.81 -2.63
CA GLU A 213 10.32 -3.36 -1.34
C GLU A 213 9.69 -4.73 -1.07
N LEU A 214 8.41 -4.92 -1.38
CA LEU A 214 7.76 -6.23 -1.26
C LEU A 214 8.39 -7.26 -2.20
N ALA A 215 8.75 -6.88 -3.43
CA ALA A 215 9.46 -7.76 -4.36
C ALA A 215 10.83 -8.21 -3.80
N ASN A 216 11.56 -7.30 -3.13
CA ASN A 216 12.81 -7.65 -2.47
C ASN A 216 12.60 -8.57 -1.27
N LEU A 217 11.52 -8.36 -0.50
CA LEU A 217 11.16 -9.23 0.63
C LEU A 217 10.88 -10.66 0.16
N GLU A 218 10.03 -10.82 -0.84
CA GLU A 218 9.71 -12.13 -1.46
C GLU A 218 10.96 -12.84 -1.94
N MET A 219 11.80 -12.10 -2.67
CA MET A 219 13.03 -12.66 -3.22
C MET A 219 14.06 -13.01 -2.15
N SER A 220 14.13 -12.27 -1.04
CA SER A 220 15.01 -12.59 0.08
C SER A 220 14.56 -13.85 0.83
N GLN A 221 13.25 -14.09 0.96
CA GLN A 221 12.73 -15.29 1.60
C GLN A 221 12.87 -16.53 0.73
N TYR A 222 12.55 -16.39 -0.56
CA TYR A 222 12.54 -17.47 -1.53
C TYR A 222 13.66 -17.28 -2.54
N GLN A 223 14.89 -17.08 -2.04
CA GLN A 223 16.05 -16.90 -2.92
C GLN A 223 16.09 -18.04 -3.95
N PRO A 224 16.18 -17.70 -5.25
CA PRO A 224 16.15 -18.71 -6.30
C PRO A 224 17.22 -19.76 -6.07
N LYS A 225 16.78 -21.02 -5.97
CA LYS A 225 17.67 -22.16 -5.78
C LYS A 225 18.15 -22.66 -7.13
N TRP A 226 19.17 -23.51 -7.11
CA TRP A 226 19.66 -24.22 -8.30
C TRP A 226 18.54 -24.99 -9.02
N SER A 227 17.60 -25.57 -8.27
CA SER A 227 16.44 -26.28 -8.83
C SER A 227 15.51 -25.41 -9.66
N ASP A 228 15.49 -24.11 -9.38
CA ASP A 228 14.54 -23.17 -9.97
C ASP A 228 15.17 -22.39 -11.12
N HIS A 229 16.33 -22.85 -11.62
CA HIS A 229 17.11 -22.18 -12.65
C HIS A 229 17.33 -20.70 -12.34
N PHE A 230 17.49 -20.37 -11.05
CA PHE A 230 17.65 -19.00 -10.57
C PHE A 230 16.55 -18.01 -11.02
N GLN A 231 15.37 -18.50 -11.39
CA GLN A 231 14.23 -17.65 -11.76
C GLN A 231 13.62 -17.02 -10.50
N SER A 232 13.23 -15.74 -10.61
CA SER A 232 12.43 -15.09 -9.58
C SER A 232 11.03 -15.72 -9.55
N SER A 233 10.36 -15.70 -8.39
CA SER A 233 8.97 -16.17 -8.31
C SER A 233 8.04 -15.33 -9.20
N TYR A 234 6.89 -15.90 -9.56
CA TYR A 234 5.85 -15.19 -10.31
C TYR A 234 5.42 -13.92 -9.58
N GLU A 235 5.29 -14.00 -8.26
CA GLU A 235 4.95 -12.91 -7.36
C GLU A 235 6.01 -11.80 -7.41
N THR A 236 7.29 -12.15 -7.38
CA THR A 236 8.40 -11.17 -7.47
C THR A 236 8.32 -10.40 -8.79
N ASN A 237 8.12 -11.10 -9.91
CA ASN A 237 8.05 -10.45 -11.23
C ASN A 237 6.83 -9.54 -11.33
N MET A 238 5.67 -10.00 -10.88
CA MET A 238 4.44 -9.20 -10.86
C MET A 238 4.60 -7.91 -10.02
N LEU A 239 5.26 -8.00 -8.87
CA LEU A 239 5.51 -6.84 -8.01
C LEU A 239 6.47 -5.84 -8.67
N ILE A 240 7.49 -6.31 -9.40
CA ILE A 240 8.38 -5.42 -10.16
C ILE A 240 7.64 -4.74 -11.31
N ASP A 241 6.83 -5.49 -12.07
CA ASP A 241 6.01 -4.92 -13.15
C ASP A 241 5.05 -3.85 -12.61
N LEU A 242 4.44 -4.09 -11.45
CA LEU A 242 3.63 -3.10 -10.75
C LEU A 242 4.46 -1.90 -10.31
N ALA A 243 5.63 -2.11 -9.73
CA ALA A 243 6.51 -1.02 -9.33
C ALA A 243 6.85 -0.11 -10.53
N GLU A 244 7.23 -0.68 -11.67
CA GLU A 244 7.50 0.04 -12.91
C GLU A 244 6.26 0.77 -13.44
N LYS A 245 5.10 0.11 -13.44
CA LYS A 245 3.81 0.71 -13.84
C LYS A 245 3.45 1.92 -12.99
N TYR A 246 3.80 1.91 -11.70
CA TYR A 246 3.59 3.04 -10.78
C TYR A 246 4.70 4.11 -10.84
N GLY A 247 5.72 3.91 -11.68
CA GLY A 247 6.76 4.90 -11.95
C GLY A 247 8.07 4.67 -11.21
N LEU A 248 8.39 3.42 -10.81
CA LEU A 248 9.71 3.10 -10.26
C LEU A 248 10.80 3.50 -11.27
N LYS A 249 11.75 4.30 -10.80
CA LYS A 249 12.91 4.70 -11.62
C LYS A 249 14.12 3.87 -11.26
N THR A 250 14.92 3.53 -12.27
CA THR A 250 16.25 2.98 -12.06
C THR A 250 17.17 4.05 -11.45
N THR A 251 17.84 3.71 -10.35
CA THR A 251 18.73 4.56 -9.58
C THR A 251 19.95 3.77 -9.10
N PRO A 252 21.02 4.42 -8.63
CA PRO A 252 22.17 3.72 -8.07
C PRO A 252 21.83 2.76 -6.90
N TYR A 253 20.70 2.96 -6.23
CA TYR A 253 20.27 2.17 -5.07
C TYR A 253 19.49 0.89 -5.44
N ASN A 254 18.94 0.80 -6.66
CA ASN A 254 18.12 -0.34 -7.10
C ASN A 254 18.58 -0.96 -8.43
N GLN A 255 19.47 -0.31 -9.18
CA GLN A 255 19.87 -0.75 -10.53
C GLN A 255 20.39 -2.19 -10.58
N LYS A 256 21.27 -2.58 -9.65
CA LYS A 256 21.79 -3.95 -9.61
C LYS A 256 20.68 -4.97 -9.42
N ARG A 257 19.73 -4.71 -8.50
CA ARG A 257 18.60 -5.62 -8.26
C ARG A 257 17.68 -5.73 -9.46
N LEU A 258 17.33 -4.60 -10.07
CA LEU A 258 16.50 -4.60 -11.27
C LEU A 258 17.19 -5.37 -12.42
N GLN A 259 18.50 -5.20 -12.59
CA GLN A 259 19.29 -6.00 -13.54
C GLN A 259 19.25 -7.49 -13.23
N TYR A 260 19.36 -7.88 -11.95
CA TYR A 260 19.27 -9.28 -11.56
C TYR A 260 17.88 -9.86 -11.83
N MET A 261 16.82 -9.16 -11.44
CA MET A 261 15.43 -9.60 -11.59
C MET A 261 15.04 -9.74 -13.06
N ALA A 262 15.49 -8.82 -13.93
CA ALA A 262 15.24 -8.87 -15.37
C ALA A 262 16.06 -9.94 -16.13
N GLN A 263 17.10 -10.50 -15.50
CA GLN A 263 18.00 -11.46 -16.17
C GLN A 263 17.36 -12.85 -16.25
N SER A 264 17.26 -13.40 -17.47
CA SER A 264 16.77 -14.76 -17.71
C SER A 264 17.89 -15.80 -17.80
N SER A 265 19.13 -15.38 -18.10
CA SER A 265 20.30 -16.26 -18.17
C SER A 265 20.79 -16.67 -16.78
N VAL A 266 20.77 -17.98 -16.51
CA VAL A 266 21.31 -18.58 -15.29
C VAL A 266 22.79 -18.25 -15.11
N PHE A 267 23.58 -18.36 -16.18
CA PHE A 267 25.01 -18.09 -16.13
C PHE A 267 25.31 -16.64 -15.75
N GLU A 268 24.55 -15.69 -16.29
CA GLU A 268 24.68 -14.27 -15.93
C GLU A 268 24.28 -14.02 -14.47
N LYS A 269 23.20 -14.63 -13.99
CA LYS A 269 22.80 -14.54 -12.57
C LYS A 269 23.85 -15.11 -11.62
N ILE A 270 24.49 -16.22 -12.00
CA ILE A 270 25.61 -16.80 -11.24
C ILE A 270 26.79 -15.82 -11.24
N TRP A 271 27.14 -15.27 -12.41
CA TRP A 271 28.22 -14.30 -12.54
C TRP A 271 27.98 -13.04 -11.70
N MET A 272 26.76 -12.52 -11.69
CA MET A 272 26.36 -11.40 -10.83
C MET A 272 26.54 -11.71 -9.34
N ARG A 273 26.16 -12.92 -8.88
CA ARG A 273 26.39 -13.36 -7.49
C ARG A 273 27.88 -13.45 -7.14
N ILE A 274 28.69 -13.99 -8.05
CA ILE A 274 30.15 -14.06 -7.89
C ILE A 274 30.74 -12.65 -7.77
N LYS A 275 30.29 -11.72 -8.63
CA LYS A 275 30.73 -10.33 -8.60
C LYS A 275 30.41 -9.63 -7.28
N ASP A 276 29.23 -9.87 -6.71
CA ASP A 276 28.89 -9.34 -5.37
C ASP A 276 29.81 -9.88 -4.28
N PHE A 277 30.10 -11.18 -4.29
CA PHE A 277 30.98 -11.80 -3.28
C PHE A 277 32.39 -11.19 -3.26
N PHE A 278 32.94 -10.84 -4.42
CA PHE A 278 34.24 -10.18 -4.50
C PHE A 278 34.15 -8.68 -4.17
N SER A 279 33.04 -8.02 -4.52
CA SER A 279 32.85 -6.59 -4.25
C SER A 279 32.58 -6.29 -2.77
N SER A 280 32.07 -7.25 -1.99
CA SER A 280 31.81 -7.08 -0.55
C SER A 280 33.05 -7.25 0.34
N LYS A 281 34.20 -7.63 -0.24
CA LYS A 281 35.47 -7.88 0.48
C LYS A 281 36.50 -6.76 0.31
N THR A 282 36.19 -5.75 -0.47
CA THR A 282 37.01 -4.55 -0.73
C THR A 282 36.36 -3.33 -0.10
#